data_AF-A0A949MBU9-F1
#
_entry.id   AF-A0A949MBU9-F1
#
_cell.length_a   1.000
_cell.length_b   1.000
_cell.length_c   1.000
_cell.angle_alpha   90.00
_cell.angle_beta   90.00
_cell.angle_gamma   90.00
#
_symmetry.space_group_name_H-M   'P 1'
#
loop_
_entity.id
_entity.type
_entity.pdbx_description
1 polymer ?
#
loop_
_entity_poly.entity_id
_entity_poly.type
_entity_poly.pdbx_seq_one_letter_code
_entity_poly.pdbx_strand_id
1 'polypeptide(L)' 'GYIEKLKQPDVAGVEPTAHAVPLINVTRPDAVGVSLSQEEALRNAPASASGLFIVPKIVE' A
#
# COMPACT_ATOMS: atom_id res chain seq x y z
N GLY A 1 -21.21 12.12 17.08
CA GLY A 1 -20.86 12.29 15.65
C GLY A 1 -21.50 11.19 14.82
N TYR A 2 -21.47 11.28 13.49
CA TYR A 2 -22.13 10.29 12.61
C TYR A 2 -21.67 8.84 12.84
N ILE A 3 -20.41 8.65 13.24
CA ILE A 3 -19.78 7.35 13.58
C ILE A 3 -20.45 6.66 14.78
N GLU A 4 -21.06 7.40 15.71
CA GLU A 4 -21.70 6.81 16.91
C GLU A 4 -22.87 5.87 16.56
N LYS A 5 -23.46 6.01 15.36
CA LYS A 5 -24.52 5.11 14.87
C LYS A 5 -24.04 3.66 14.73
N LEU A 6 -22.74 3.43 14.59
CA LEU A 6 -22.16 2.09 14.46
C LEU A 6 -22.22 1.27 15.77
N LYS A 7 -22.57 1.88 16.91
CA LYS A 7 -22.79 1.19 18.19
C LYS A 7 -24.16 0.53 18.31
N GLN A 8 -25.09 0.82 17.39
CA GLN A 8 -26.47 0.32 17.41
C GLN A 8 -26.61 -1.17 17.06
N PRO A 9 -25.92 -1.72 16.03
CA PRO A 9 -25.99 -3.14 15.75
C PRO A 9 -25.21 -3.96 16.79
N ASP A 10 -25.80 -5.07 17.26
CA ASP A 10 -25.09 -6.09 18.03
C ASP A 10 -24.29 -6.97 17.06
N VAL A 11 -22.99 -7.09 17.33
CA VAL A 11 -22.03 -7.89 16.55
C VAL A 11 -21.35 -8.95 17.42
N ALA A 12 -21.92 -9.24 18.60
CA ALA A 12 -21.43 -10.31 19.46
C ALA A 12 -21.40 -11.65 18.70
N GLY A 13 -20.22 -12.27 18.64
CA GLY A 13 -20.01 -13.54 17.93
C GLY A 13 -19.91 -13.42 16.40
N VAL A 14 -19.92 -12.20 15.85
CA VAL A 14 -19.64 -11.98 14.42
C VAL A 14 -18.14 -11.78 14.25
N GLU A 15 -17.51 -12.70 13.51
CA GLU A 15 -16.09 -12.57 13.17
C GLU A 15 -15.85 -11.37 12.24
N PRO A 16 -14.82 -10.55 12.48
CA PRO A 16 -14.49 -9.43 11.60
C PRO A 16 -14.18 -9.89 10.18
N THR A 17 -14.75 -9.20 9.19
CA THR A 17 -14.47 -9.46 7.77
C THR A 17 -13.42 -8.46 7.27
N ALA A 18 -12.18 -8.91 7.07
CA ALA A 18 -11.10 -8.06 6.56
C ALA A 18 -11.09 -7.93 5.03
N HIS A 19 -11.48 -9.00 4.32
CA HIS A 19 -11.54 -9.06 2.86
C HIS A 19 -12.91 -9.55 2.42
N ALA A 20 -13.47 -8.92 1.38
CA ALA A 20 -14.79 -9.29 0.84
C ALA A 20 -14.80 -10.63 0.09
N VAL A 21 -13.62 -11.13 -0.31
CA VAL A 21 -13.44 -12.41 -1.00
C VAL A 21 -12.42 -13.26 -0.25
N PRO A 22 -12.59 -14.60 -0.23
CA PRO A 22 -11.62 -15.48 0.41
C PRO A 22 -10.32 -15.49 -0.38
N LEU A 23 -9.22 -15.10 0.25
CA LEU A 23 -7.87 -15.18 -0.31
C LEU A 23 -7.08 -16.22 0.48
N ILE A 24 -6.53 -17.21 -0.21
CA ILE A 24 -5.78 -18.31 0.41
C ILE A 24 -4.50 -18.51 -0.39
N ASN A 25 -3.34 -18.48 0.28
CA ASN A 25 -2.03 -18.86 -0.27
C ASN A 25 -1.71 -18.22 -1.64
N VAL A 26 -2.02 -16.93 -1.79
CA VAL A 26 -1.72 -16.17 -3.01
C VAL A 26 -0.22 -15.90 -3.06
N THR A 27 0.50 -16.71 -3.85
CA THR A 27 1.95 -16.61 -4.02
C THR A 27 2.31 -16.19 -5.45
N ARG A 28 3.54 -15.68 -5.62
CA ARG A 28 4.11 -15.33 -6.93
C ARG A 28 5.28 -16.27 -7.21
N PRO A 29 5.45 -16.77 -8.46
CA PRO A 29 6.63 -17.53 -8.84
C PRO A 29 7.90 -16.67 -8.73
N ASP A 30 9.01 -17.31 -8.39
CA ASP A 30 10.31 -16.66 -8.35
C ASP A 30 10.90 -16.54 -9.77
N ALA A 31 10.39 -15.57 -10.52
CA ALA A 31 10.83 -15.27 -11.87
C ALA A 31 11.12 -13.77 -12.02
N VAL A 32 12.14 -13.45 -12.83
CA VAL A 32 12.50 -12.07 -13.18
C VAL A 32 11.45 -11.50 -14.12
N GLY A 33 10.95 -10.30 -13.79
CA GLY A 33 10.04 -9.53 -14.64
C GLY A 33 10.73 -8.30 -15.25
N VAL A 34 10.09 -7.70 -16.24
CA VAL A 34 10.53 -6.42 -16.81
C VAL A 34 10.35 -5.32 -15.77
N SER A 35 11.43 -4.59 -15.49
CA SER A 35 11.39 -3.41 -14.61
C SER A 35 11.08 -2.16 -15.40
N LEU A 36 10.54 -1.13 -14.72
CA LEU A 36 10.42 0.20 -15.30
C LEU A 36 11.80 0.74 -15.70
N SER A 37 11.84 1.55 -16.75
CA SER A 37 13.03 2.35 -17.03
C SER A 37 13.27 3.38 -15.92
N GLN A 38 14.52 3.85 -15.79
CA GLN A 38 14.86 4.88 -14.81
C GLN A 38 14.01 6.16 -14.98
N GLU A 39 13.75 6.55 -16.23
CA GLU A 39 12.91 7.71 -16.55
C GLU A 39 11.45 7.51 -16.10
N GLU A 40 10.86 6.34 -16.37
CA GLU A 40 9.50 6.01 -15.93
C GLU A 40 9.38 6.01 -14.41
N ALA A 41 10.37 5.44 -13.71
CA ALA A 41 10.39 5.40 -12.26
C ALA A 41 10.48 6.81 -11.64
N LEU A 42 11.22 7.73 -12.27
CA LEU A 42 11.44 9.09 -11.75
C LEU A 42 10.41 10.12 -12.23
N ARG A 43 9.53 9.76 -13.19
CA ARG A 43 8.59 10.71 -13.84
C ARG A 43 7.78 11.55 -12.87
N ASN A 44 7.41 11.00 -11.71
CA ASN A 44 6.60 11.68 -10.70
C ASN A 44 7.40 12.07 -9.44
N ALA A 45 8.74 11.97 -9.48
CA ALA A 45 9.58 12.35 -8.35
C ALA A 45 9.44 13.87 -8.08
N PRO A 46 9.07 14.30 -6.86
CA PRO A 46 9.01 15.74 -6.54
C PRO A 46 10.36 16.46 -6.73
N ALA A 47 11.45 15.74 -6.48
CA ALA A 47 12.81 16.17 -6.77
C ALA A 47 13.67 14.94 -7.13
N SER A 48 14.46 15.07 -8.19
CA SER A 48 15.38 14.03 -8.64
C SER A 48 16.67 14.64 -9.19
N ALA A 49 17.81 13.98 -8.95
CA ALA A 49 19.07 14.33 -9.58
C ALA A 49 19.89 13.07 -9.87
N SER A 50 20.63 13.08 -10.97
CA SER A 50 21.54 11.98 -11.35
C SER A 50 20.90 10.59 -11.32
N GLY A 51 19.61 10.49 -11.69
CA GLY A 51 18.89 9.22 -11.70
C GLY A 51 18.42 8.73 -10.32
N LEU A 52 18.39 9.60 -9.31
CA LEU A 52 18.03 9.29 -7.92
C LEU A 52 16.88 10.20 -7.44
N PHE A 53 16.09 9.69 -6.49
CA PHE A 53 15.14 10.49 -5.72
C PHE A 53 15.88 11.33 -4.68
N ILE A 54 15.56 12.62 -4.57
CA ILE A 54 16.12 13.50 -3.55
C ILE A 54 15.18 13.52 -2.34
N VAL A 55 15.75 13.33 -1.15
CA VAL A 55 15.06 13.44 0.13
C VAL A 55 15.81 14.38 1.07
N PRO A 56 15.12 15.10 1.97
CA PRO A 56 15.78 15.85 3.04
C PRO A 56 16.62 14.90 3.91
N LYS A 57 17.86 15.27 4.18
CA LYS A 57 18.70 14.55 5.14
C LYS A 57 18.18 14.85 6.55
N ILE A 58 17.87 13.80 7.32
CA ILE A 58 17.65 13.95 8.76
C ILE A 58 19.01 14.19 9.41
N VAL A 59 19.16 15.33 10.09
CA VAL A 59 20.32 15.70 10.91
C VAL A 59 19.82 15.97 12.33
N GLU A 60 20.58 15.53 13.34
CA GLU A 60 20.40 15.95 14.74
C GLU A 60 21.02 17.34 14.97
#